data_AF-A0A7C9DVN3-F1
#
_entry.id   AF-A0A7C9DVN3-F1
#
_cell.length_a   1.000
_cell.length_b   1.000
_cell.length_c   1.000
_cell.angle_alpha   90.00
_cell.angle_beta   90.00
_cell.angle_gamma   90.00
#
_symmetry.space_group_name_H-M   'P 1'
#
loop_
_entity.id
_entity.type
_entity.pdbx_description
1 polymer ?
#
loop_
_entity_poly.entity_id
_entity_poly.type
_entity_poly.pdbx_seq_one_letter_code
_entity_poly.pdbx_strand_id
1 'polypeptide(L)'
;NHQKLEGGNLALERSMHYGIEIRVIRGLKYEGSLTTKIYVYDGLYRIVESWFDVGKSGFGVYKFKLVRIDGQPEMGSTLLKLARCLRTTPLQARPMGYLSLDLSMKKENVPVFVYNDIDSDKEP
;
A
#
# COMPACT_ATOMS: atom_id res chain seq x y z
N ASN A 1 18.78 13.84 19.28
CA ASN A 1 18.06 14.13 20.54
C ASN A 1 16.97 13.09 20.77
N HIS A 2 16.72 12.73 22.03
CA HIS A 2 15.63 11.83 22.41
C HIS A 2 14.28 12.47 22.10
N GLN A 3 13.32 11.67 21.61
CA GLN A 3 11.95 12.11 21.44
C GLN A 3 11.29 12.32 22.80
N LYS A 4 10.32 13.23 22.83
CA LYS A 4 9.47 13.51 23.99
C LYS A 4 8.03 13.11 23.70
N LEU A 5 7.27 12.80 24.75
CA LEU A 5 5.84 12.54 24.65
C LEU A 5 5.06 13.85 24.66
N GLU A 6 5.21 14.61 23.58
CA GLU A 6 4.59 15.91 23.37
C GLU A 6 4.12 16.03 21.91
N GLY A 7 3.28 17.02 21.62
CA GLY A 7 2.76 17.27 20.26
C GLY A 7 2.16 16.02 19.63
N GLY A 8 2.67 15.64 18.45
CA GLY A 8 2.17 14.48 17.70
C GLY A 8 2.27 13.15 18.44
N ASN A 9 3.33 12.94 19.23
CA ASN A 9 3.49 11.70 20.00
C ASN A 9 2.42 11.59 21.09
N LEU A 10 2.16 12.69 21.81
CA LEU A 10 1.09 12.74 22.82
C LEU A 10 -0.29 12.58 22.16
N ALA A 11 -0.50 13.18 21.00
CA ALA A 11 -1.78 13.04 20.27
C ALA A 11 -2.04 11.58 19.84
N LEU A 12 -1.01 10.83 19.44
CA LEU A 12 -1.13 9.40 19.11
C LEU A 12 -1.38 8.55 20.36
N GLU A 13 -0.71 8.84 21.48
CA GLU A 13 -1.00 8.17 22.77
C GLU A 13 -2.44 8.42 23.22
N ARG A 14 -2.93 9.66 23.13
CA ARG A 14 -4.33 9.97 23.44
C ARG A 14 -5.30 9.30 22.47
N SER A 15 -4.96 9.22 21.18
CA SER A 15 -5.77 8.52 20.19
C SER A 15 -5.89 7.03 20.52
N MET A 16 -4.82 6.40 21.02
CA MET A 16 -4.89 5.03 21.56
C MET A 16 -5.83 4.96 22.75
N HIS A 17 -5.66 5.83 23.75
CA HIS A 17 -6.44 5.83 24.98
C HIS A 17 -7.96 5.99 24.73
N TYR A 18 -8.32 6.86 23.79
CA TYR A 18 -9.72 7.12 23.44
C TYR A 18 -10.25 6.28 22.27
N GLY A 19 -9.45 5.37 21.70
CA GLY A 19 -9.86 4.51 20.59
C GLY A 19 -10.17 5.26 19.28
N ILE A 20 -9.52 6.41 19.05
CA ILE A 20 -9.76 7.29 17.91
C ILE A 20 -9.28 6.64 16.61
N GLU A 21 -10.09 6.76 15.57
CA GLU A 21 -9.76 6.28 14.23
C GLU A 21 -8.79 7.24 13.54
N ILE A 22 -7.71 6.68 12.99
CA ILE A 22 -6.61 7.41 12.36
C ILE A 22 -6.59 7.10 10.87
N ARG A 23 -6.61 8.15 10.04
CA ARG A 23 -6.38 8.02 8.60
C ARG A 23 -4.91 7.70 8.32
N VAL A 24 -4.65 6.64 7.56
CA VAL A 24 -3.30 6.28 7.11
C VAL A 24 -3.13 6.60 5.63
N ILE A 25 -2.14 7.44 5.33
CA ILE A 25 -1.72 7.76 3.97
C ILE A 25 -0.29 7.24 3.80
N ARG A 26 -0.06 6.37 2.81
CA ARG A 26 1.26 5.82 2.52
C ARG A 26 1.91 6.57 1.37
N GLY A 27 3.17 6.97 1.54
CA GLY A 27 4.01 7.46 0.46
C GLY A 27 4.81 6.33 -0.16
N LEU A 28 4.71 6.13 -1.48
CA LEU A 28 5.45 5.13 -2.24
C LEU A 28 6.26 5.81 -3.35
N LYS A 29 7.49 5.34 -3.58
CA LYS A 29 8.22 5.67 -4.80
C LYS A 29 7.60 4.86 -5.94
N TYR A 30 7.32 5.52 -7.06
CA TYR A 30 6.72 4.87 -8.22
C TYR A 30 7.41 5.35 -9.49
N GLU A 31 8.03 4.43 -10.21
CA GLU A 31 8.74 4.72 -11.46
C GLU A 31 7.74 5.09 -12.56
N GLY A 32 8.02 6.17 -13.30
CA GLY A 32 7.13 6.72 -14.33
C GLY A 32 6.07 7.71 -13.83
N SER A 33 6.09 8.06 -12.55
CA SER A 33 5.27 9.16 -12.00
C SER A 33 5.88 10.53 -12.35
N LEU A 34 5.02 11.54 -12.62
CA LEU A 34 5.45 12.93 -12.83
C LEU A 34 6.20 13.49 -11.59
N THR A 35 5.89 12.96 -10.41
CA THR A 35 6.56 13.27 -9.16
C THR A 35 7.32 12.06 -8.64
N THR A 36 8.33 12.25 -7.78
CA THR A 36 9.14 11.14 -7.25
C THR A 36 8.36 10.21 -6.31
N LYS A 37 7.19 10.63 -5.81
CA LYS A 37 6.37 9.87 -4.84
C LYS A 37 4.88 10.04 -5.11
N ILE A 38 4.15 8.94 -4.98
CA ILE A 38 2.70 8.90 -4.96
C ILE A 38 2.25 8.71 -3.50
N TYR A 39 1.17 9.39 -3.11
CA TYR A 39 0.52 9.23 -1.82
C TYR A 39 -0.82 8.54 -2.01
N VAL A 40 -1.07 7.47 -1.26
CA VAL A 40 -2.30 6.69 -1.35
C VAL A 40 -2.93 6.53 0.03
N TYR A 41 -4.24 6.71 0.08
CA TYR A 41 -5.02 6.47 1.29
C TYR A 41 -5.26 4.97 1.48
N ASP A 42 -4.92 4.45 2.65
CA ASP A 42 -5.01 3.02 2.97
C ASP A 42 -6.15 2.69 3.97
N GLY A 43 -6.94 3.69 4.32
CA GLY A 43 -8.08 3.54 5.22
C GLY A 43 -7.82 4.04 6.63
N LEU A 44 -8.70 3.59 7.53
CA LEU A 44 -8.76 3.90 8.95
C LEU A 44 -8.09 2.80 9.77
N TYR A 45 -7.34 3.23 10.77
CA TYR A 45 -6.60 2.38 11.69
C TYR A 45 -6.89 2.81 13.13
N ARG A 46 -6.68 1.91 14.09
CA ARG A 46 -6.59 2.23 15.52
C ARG A 46 -5.22 1.90 16.05
N ILE A 47 -4.76 2.65 17.04
CA ILE A 47 -3.55 2.28 17.78
C ILE A 47 -3.96 1.31 18.87
N VAL A 48 -3.29 0.17 18.94
CA VAL A 48 -3.56 -0.88 19.93
C VAL A 48 -2.46 -1.01 20.98
N GLU A 49 -1.31 -0.39 20.73
CA GLU A 49 -0.14 -0.46 21.62
C GLU A 49 0.78 0.75 21.38
N SER A 50 1.38 1.28 22.45
CA SER A 50 2.42 2.31 22.39
C SER A 50 3.52 2.01 23.39
N TRP A 51 4.78 2.20 23.01
CA TRP A 51 5.93 1.98 23.89
C TRP A 51 7.09 2.89 23.54
N PHE A 52 8.00 3.07 24.50
CA PHE A 52 9.27 3.74 24.29
C PHE A 52 10.36 2.73 23.94
N ASP A 53 11.24 3.09 23.02
CA ASP A 53 12.30 2.21 22.52
C ASP A 53 13.56 3.02 22.20
N VAL A 54 14.70 2.35 22.04
CA VAL A 54 15.96 2.95 21.61
C VAL A 54 16.19 2.61 20.13
N GLY A 55 16.21 3.63 19.28
CA GLY A 55 16.46 3.46 17.86
C GLY A 55 17.89 3.01 17.56
N LYS A 56 18.15 2.52 16.34
CA LYS A 56 19.50 2.07 15.90
C LYS A 56 20.60 3.12 16.05
N SER A 57 20.22 4.40 16.08
CA SER A 57 21.12 5.53 16.29
C SER A 57 21.38 5.86 17.77
N GLY A 58 20.85 5.07 18.72
CA GLY A 58 21.01 5.27 20.16
C GLY A 58 20.04 6.28 20.80
N PHE A 59 19.19 6.94 20.00
CA PHE A 59 18.22 7.89 20.52
C PHE A 59 16.88 7.23 20.88
N GLY A 60 16.27 7.73 21.95
CA GLY A 60 14.96 7.28 22.41
C GLY A 60 13.83 7.74 21.49
N VAL A 61 12.93 6.82 21.16
CA VAL A 61 11.81 7.02 20.22
C VAL A 61 10.51 6.42 20.78
N TYR A 62 9.38 7.03 20.45
CA TYR A 62 8.06 6.45 20.72
C TYR A 62 7.59 5.64 19.51
N LYS A 63 7.10 4.43 19.75
CA LYS A 63 6.54 3.54 18.73
C LYS A 63 5.05 3.30 19.02
N PHE A 64 4.29 3.18 17.94
CA PHE A 64 2.84 2.97 17.98
C PHE A 64 2.48 1.84 17.02
N LYS A 65 1.71 0.86 17.50
CA LYS A 65 1.20 -0.24 16.68
C LYS A 65 -0.18 0.10 16.17
N LEU A 66 -0.28 0.37 14.87
CA LEU A 66 -1.53 0.66 14.19
C LEU A 66 -2.10 -0.63 13.57
N VAL A 67 -3.36 -0.92 13.84
CA VAL A 67 -4.12 -2.04 13.26
C VAL A 67 -5.24 -1.48 12.40
N ARG A 68 -5.38 -2.01 11.19
CA ARG A 68 -6.42 -1.58 10.24
C ARG A 68 -7.78 -2.00 10.76
N ILE A 69 -8.79 -1.13 10.65
CA ILE A 69 -10.15 -1.47 11.00
C ILE A 69 -10.73 -2.41 9.94
N ASP A 70 -11.41 -3.47 10.37
CA ASP A 70 -12.02 -4.46 9.48
C ASP A 70 -13.19 -3.88 8.66
N GLY A 71 -13.58 -4.59 7.60
CA GLY A 71 -14.72 -4.22 6.74
C GLY A 71 -14.44 -3.10 5.74
N GLN A 72 -13.23 -2.55 5.71
CA GLN A 72 -12.84 -1.55 4.72
C GLN A 72 -12.44 -2.20 3.38
N PRO A 73 -12.64 -1.52 2.24
CA PRO A 73 -12.16 -1.97 0.93
C PRO A 73 -10.66 -2.28 0.89
N GLU A 74 -10.18 -2.90 -0.19
CA GLU A 74 -8.75 -3.20 -0.36
C GLU A 74 -7.87 -1.95 -0.20
N MET A 75 -6.69 -2.11 0.41
CA MET A 75 -5.74 -1.02 0.59
C MET A 75 -5.22 -0.53 -0.77
N GLY A 76 -5.25 0.79 -1.00
CA GLY A 76 -4.74 1.36 -2.24
C GLY A 76 -3.25 1.08 -2.45
N SER A 77 -2.46 0.97 -1.37
CA SER A 77 -1.05 0.57 -1.48
C SER A 77 -0.86 -0.89 -1.93
N THR A 78 -1.79 -1.79 -1.63
CA THR A 78 -1.78 -3.18 -2.15
C THR A 78 -2.11 -3.19 -3.63
N LEU A 79 -3.16 -2.48 -4.03
CA LEU A 79 -3.56 -2.36 -5.44
C LEU A 79 -2.44 -1.75 -6.29
N LEU A 80 -1.75 -0.72 -5.78
CA LEU A 80 -0.63 -0.10 -6.49
C LEU A 80 0.57 -1.04 -6.64
N LYS A 81 0.85 -1.86 -5.61
CA LYS A 81 1.88 -2.91 -5.70
C LYS A 81 1.49 -3.98 -6.72
N LEU A 82 0.23 -4.41 -6.72
CA LEU A 82 -0.29 -5.37 -7.69
C LEU A 82 -0.15 -4.82 -9.12
N ALA A 83 -0.60 -3.59 -9.38
CA ALA A 83 -0.49 -2.95 -10.69
C ALA A 83 0.96 -2.88 -11.19
N ARG A 84 1.91 -2.61 -10.29
CA ARG A 84 3.34 -2.66 -10.62
C ARG A 84 3.79 -4.07 -10.98
N CYS A 85 3.42 -5.07 -10.19
CA CYS A 85 3.76 -6.47 -10.47
C CYS A 85 3.12 -6.97 -11.78
N LEU A 86 1.88 -6.58 -12.09
CA LEU A 86 1.24 -6.91 -13.37
C LEU A 86 2.02 -6.35 -14.56
N ARG A 87 2.64 -5.18 -14.41
CA ARG A 87 3.49 -4.57 -15.45
C ARG A 87 4.83 -5.29 -15.65
N THR A 88 5.47 -5.73 -14.56
CA THR A 88 6.85 -6.26 -14.61
C THR A 88 6.93 -7.78 -14.63
N THR A 89 6.04 -8.44 -13.90
CA THR A 89 6.05 -9.89 -13.66
C THR A 89 4.60 -10.44 -13.62
N PRO A 90 3.81 -10.28 -14.71
CA PRO A 90 2.38 -10.59 -14.73
C PRO A 90 2.04 -12.00 -14.26
N LEU A 91 2.79 -13.02 -14.70
CA LEU A 91 2.56 -14.42 -14.33
C LEU A 91 2.89 -14.73 -12.86
N GLN A 92 3.71 -13.91 -12.20
CA GLN A 92 3.92 -14.02 -10.74
C GLN A 92 2.78 -13.35 -9.98
N ALA A 93 2.25 -12.23 -10.50
CA ALA A 93 1.14 -11.52 -9.91
C ALA A 93 -0.18 -12.29 -10.05
N ARG A 94 -0.40 -12.89 -11.22
CA ARG A 94 -1.59 -13.69 -11.57
C ARG A 94 -1.15 -14.86 -12.46
N PRO A 95 -1.01 -16.08 -11.90
CA PRO A 95 -0.53 -17.23 -12.66
C PRO A 95 -1.47 -17.69 -13.79
N MET A 96 -2.77 -17.42 -13.69
CA MET A 96 -3.82 -17.88 -14.60
C MET A 96 -4.78 -16.75 -14.97
N GLY A 97 -5.50 -16.92 -16.09
CA GLY A 97 -6.52 -15.99 -16.60
C GLY A 97 -6.05 -15.12 -17.78
N TYR A 98 -4.76 -15.10 -18.11
CA TYR A 98 -4.29 -14.40 -19.31
C TYR A 98 -4.65 -15.19 -20.58
N LEU A 99 -5.42 -14.55 -21.47
CA LEU A 99 -5.69 -15.06 -22.82
C LEU A 99 -4.54 -14.70 -23.78
N SER A 100 -3.96 -13.51 -23.60
CA SER A 100 -2.76 -13.06 -24.32
C SER A 100 -1.98 -12.06 -23.47
N LEU A 101 -0.66 -12.14 -23.53
CA LEU A 101 0.26 -11.15 -22.96
C LEU A 101 0.66 -10.07 -23.98
N ASP A 102 0.18 -10.15 -25.23
CA ASP A 102 0.25 -9.03 -26.19
C ASP A 102 -0.72 -9.26 -27.36
N LEU A 103 -1.94 -8.76 -27.23
CA LEU A 103 -2.94 -8.79 -28.30
C LEU A 103 -2.52 -7.95 -29.52
N SER A 104 -1.71 -6.92 -29.31
CA SER A 104 -1.28 -6.04 -30.41
C SER A 104 -0.37 -6.74 -31.41
N MET A 105 0.22 -7.88 -31.03
CA MET A 105 1.25 -8.58 -31.80
C MET A 105 2.41 -7.64 -32.19
N LYS A 106 2.88 -6.83 -31.23
CA LYS A 106 3.92 -5.80 -31.41
C LYS A 106 3.58 -4.71 -32.45
N LYS A 107 2.31 -4.54 -32.80
CA LYS A 107 1.85 -3.39 -33.61
C LYS A 107 1.76 -2.11 -32.79
N GLU A 108 1.69 -2.23 -31.46
CA GLU A 108 1.80 -1.12 -30.51
C GLU A 108 3.21 -1.08 -29.88
N ASN A 109 3.60 0.10 -29.40
CA ASN A 109 4.89 0.29 -28.71
C ASN A 109 4.94 -0.39 -27.32
N VAL A 110 3.77 -0.73 -26.77
CA VAL A 110 3.62 -1.41 -25.48
C VAL A 110 2.64 -2.57 -25.64
N PRO A 111 2.82 -3.68 -24.91
CA PRO A 111 1.94 -4.83 -25.06
C PRO A 111 0.55 -4.57 -24.50
N VAL A 112 -0.47 -5.14 -25.16
CA VAL A 112 -1.86 -5.07 -24.71
C VAL A 112 -2.25 -6.41 -24.11
N PHE A 113 -2.38 -6.48 -22.79
CA PHE A 113 -2.73 -7.74 -22.10
C PHE A 113 -4.24 -7.98 -22.15
N VAL A 114 -4.63 -9.24 -22.36
CA VAL A 114 -6.02 -9.69 -22.28
C VAL A 114 -6.13 -10.70 -21.14
N TYR A 115 -7.04 -10.43 -20.22
CA TYR A 115 -7.21 -11.18 -18.99
C TYR A 115 -8.69 -11.47 -18.74
N ASN A 116 -9.04 -12.73 -18.55
CA ASN A 116 -10.37 -13.20 -18.18
C ASN A 116 -10.23 -14.29 -17.12
N ASP A 117 -10.71 -14.01 -15.90
CA ASP A 117 -10.76 -14.94 -14.76
C ASP A 117 -12.19 -15.29 -14.34
N ILE A 118 -13.17 -14.97 -15.18
CA ILE A 118 -14.59 -15.12 -14.88
C ILE A 118 -15.16 -16.35 -15.59
N ASP A 119 -14.93 -16.46 -16.89
CA ASP A 119 -15.48 -17.52 -17.72
C ASP A 119 -14.46 -18.04 -18.75
N SER A 120 -14.96 -18.78 -19.74
CA SER A 120 -14.14 -19.40 -20.79
C SER A 120 -14.19 -18.64 -22.11
N ASP A 121 -14.78 -17.44 -22.15
CA ASP A 121 -14.78 -16.61 -23.34
C ASP A 121 -13.35 -16.20 -23.68
N LYS A 122 -13.04 -16.29 -24.97
CA LYS A 122 -11.71 -15.98 -25.53
C LYS A 122 -11.76 -14.80 -26.48
N GLU A 123 -12.94 -14.22 -26.71
CA GLU A 123 -13.09 -12.99 -27.46
C GLU A 123 -12.59 -11.80 -26.63
N PRO A 124 -11.76 -10.90 -27.20
CA PRO A 124 -11.33 -9.67 -26.54
C PRO A 124 -12.43 -8.61 -26.41
#